data_AF-A0A6A5SC49-F1
#
_entry.id   AF-A0A6A5SC49-F1
#
_cell.length_a   1.000
_cell.length_b   1.000
_cell.length_c   1.000
_cell.angle_alpha   90.00
_cell.angle_beta   90.00
_cell.angle_gamma   90.00
#
_symmetry.space_group_name_H-M   'P 1'
#
loop_
_entity.id
_entity.type
_entity.pdbx_description
1 polymer ?
#
loop_
_entity_poly.entity_id
_entity_poly.type
_entity_poly.pdbx_seq_one_letter_code
_entity_poly.pdbx_strand_id
1 'polypeptide(L)'
;MPSILTAITFLLALSINLTSAAHAGFHVQYPWTSRGPNPRTRPEIDRFNPFCGEIVHNPQRYSRRFRSFLSFSGHPGDLVTALYTRNRVPRKRDDFPYIILQDVPIQTSGQLCVNVTIPFQTEVDEMGVMYFEARDPRTGNVEHYCSDVKMANMEALPEDHPAMCAANNETLIPMPDEYL
;
A
#
# COMPACT_ATOMS: atom_id res chain seq x y z
N MET A 1 -0.19 28.40 47.68
CA MET A 1 0.94 27.46 47.54
C MET A 1 0.37 26.19 46.93
N PRO A 2 0.68 25.86 45.67
CA PRO A 2 0.16 24.65 45.05
C PRO A 2 0.75 23.43 45.78
N SER A 3 -0.11 22.47 46.13
CA SER A 3 0.26 21.27 46.87
C SER A 3 1.18 20.39 46.03
N ILE A 4 2.18 19.78 46.65
CA ILE A 4 3.13 18.87 45.98
C ILE A 4 2.37 17.69 45.31
N LEU A 5 1.21 17.31 45.85
CA LEU A 5 0.34 16.28 45.28
C LEU A 5 -0.27 16.66 43.92
N THR A 6 -0.55 17.95 43.68
CA THR A 6 -1.07 18.43 42.39
C THR A 6 -0.01 18.45 41.29
N ALA A 7 1.28 18.57 41.64
CA ALA A 7 2.36 18.51 40.66
C ALA A 7 2.64 17.06 40.18
N ILE A 8 2.50 16.08 41.08
CA ILE A 8 2.77 14.66 40.78
C ILE A 8 1.69 14.07 39.86
N THR A 9 0.42 14.46 40.05
CA THR A 9 -0.69 14.02 39.18
C THR A 9 -0.60 14.61 37.77
N PHE A 10 -0.11 15.85 37.62
CA PHE A 10 0.10 16.48 36.31
C PHE A 10 1.27 15.83 35.54
N LEU A 11 2.34 15.44 36.23
CA LEU A 11 3.48 14.75 35.62
C LEU A 11 3.16 13.30 35.21
N LEU A 12 2.28 12.60 35.93
CA LEU A 12 1.80 11.27 35.52
C LEU A 12 0.84 11.31 34.31
N ALA A 13 0.09 12.41 34.13
CA ALA A 13 -0.78 12.59 32.95
C ALA A 13 0.02 12.91 31.67
N LEU A 14 1.25 13.43 31.81
CA LEU A 14 2.18 13.70 30.70
C LEU A 14 3.01 12.48 30.28
N SER A 15 3.02 11.41 31.09
CA SER A 15 3.78 10.18 30.79
C SER A 15 2.94 9.10 30.10
N ILE A 16 1.75 9.44 29.61
CA ILE A 16 1.09 8.62 28.60
C ILE A 16 1.85 8.90 27.31
N ASN A 17 2.95 8.17 27.10
CA ASN A 17 3.37 7.88 25.74
C ASN A 17 2.14 7.24 25.09
N LEU A 18 1.36 8.05 24.36
CA LEU A 18 0.67 7.56 23.18
C LEU A 18 1.79 7.07 22.27
N THR A 19 2.27 5.87 22.55
CA THR A 19 2.67 4.96 21.50
C THR A 19 1.42 4.82 20.66
N SER A 20 1.20 5.79 19.76
CA SER A 20 0.56 5.49 18.49
C SER A 20 1.28 4.22 18.07
N ALA A 21 0.54 3.12 18.01
CA ALA A 21 1.09 1.87 17.54
C ALA A 21 1.55 2.17 16.13
N ALA A 22 2.84 2.52 15.97
CA ALA A 22 3.47 2.89 14.71
C ALA A 22 3.67 1.60 13.92
N HIS A 23 2.55 0.99 13.57
CA HIS A 23 2.46 0.03 12.49
C HIS A 23 2.40 0.90 11.24
N ALA A 24 3.21 0.58 10.25
CA ALA A 24 3.13 1.17 8.92
C ALA A 24 1.84 0.68 8.22
N GLY A 25 0.69 0.96 8.83
CA GLY A 25 -0.61 0.59 8.32
C GLY A 25 -0.81 1.30 6.99
N PHE A 26 -0.84 0.53 5.92
CA PHE A 26 -1.20 1.03 4.60
C PHE A 26 -2.13 0.04 3.90
N HIS A 27 -2.90 0.53 2.95
CA HIS A 27 -3.86 -0.26 2.20
C HIS A 27 -3.79 0.14 0.73
N VAL A 28 -3.83 -0.85 -0.14
CA VAL A 28 -3.90 -0.66 -1.59
C VAL A 28 -5.35 -0.48 -1.98
N GLN A 29 -5.72 0.73 -2.41
CA GLN A 29 -7.07 1.02 -2.90
C GLN A 29 -7.22 0.69 -4.39
N TYR A 30 -6.16 0.89 -5.17
CA TYR A 30 -6.12 0.48 -6.57
C TYR A 30 -4.71 -0.01 -6.96
N PRO A 31 -4.56 -1.21 -7.55
CA PRO A 31 -5.60 -2.13 -8.04
C PRO A 31 -6.52 -2.67 -6.94
N TRP A 32 -7.77 -2.98 -7.29
CA TRP A 32 -8.87 -3.31 -6.36
C TRP A 32 -8.73 -4.64 -5.64
N THR A 33 -7.84 -5.51 -6.13
CA THR A 33 -7.69 -6.86 -5.61
C THR A 33 -6.27 -7.07 -5.12
N SER A 34 -6.09 -7.07 -3.81
CA SER A 34 -4.90 -7.61 -3.15
C SER A 34 -5.09 -9.11 -2.89
N ARG A 35 -3.98 -9.84 -2.85
CA ARG A 35 -3.94 -11.24 -2.47
C ARG A 35 -4.32 -11.38 -1.01
N GLY A 36 -5.08 -12.44 -0.72
CA GLY A 36 -5.44 -12.80 0.64
C GLY A 36 -4.28 -13.45 1.40
N PRO A 37 -4.42 -13.61 2.72
CA PRO A 37 -3.47 -14.40 3.50
C PRO A 37 -3.41 -15.83 2.96
N ASN A 38 -2.26 -16.48 3.15
CA ASN A 38 -2.13 -17.89 2.79
C ASN A 38 -3.17 -18.74 3.54
N PRO A 39 -3.74 -19.77 2.90
CA PRO A 39 -4.62 -20.70 3.58
C PRO A 39 -3.88 -21.35 4.76
N ARG A 40 -4.61 -21.70 5.82
CA ARG A 40 -4.00 -22.37 6.98
C ARG A 40 -3.47 -23.73 6.56
N THR A 41 -2.16 -23.85 6.53
CA THR A 41 -1.45 -25.08 6.19
C THR A 41 -0.86 -25.73 7.45
N ARG A 42 -0.51 -27.03 7.35
CA ARG A 42 0.25 -27.68 8.42
C ARG A 42 1.69 -27.15 8.45
N PRO A 43 2.37 -27.10 9.61
CA PRO A 43 3.71 -26.53 9.71
C PRO A 43 4.73 -27.13 8.72
N GLU A 44 4.61 -28.42 8.38
CA GLU A 44 5.55 -29.13 7.49
C GLU A 44 5.48 -28.65 6.03
N ILE A 45 4.37 -28.04 5.63
CA ILE A 45 4.14 -27.55 4.27
C ILE A 45 4.10 -26.02 4.19
N ASP A 46 4.21 -25.31 5.32
CA ASP A 46 4.21 -23.83 5.38
C ASP A 46 5.35 -23.22 4.56
N ARG A 47 6.49 -23.91 4.46
CA ARG A 47 7.62 -23.53 3.59
C ARG A 47 7.27 -23.43 2.09
N PHE A 48 6.15 -24.02 1.67
CA PHE A 48 5.68 -23.95 0.29
C PHE A 48 4.67 -22.82 0.07
N ASN A 49 4.30 -22.11 1.13
CA ASN A 49 3.41 -20.96 1.01
C ASN A 49 4.11 -19.85 0.22
N PRO A 50 3.42 -19.27 -0.78
CA PRO A 50 3.96 -18.16 -1.54
C PRO A 50 4.18 -16.94 -0.65
N PHE A 51 5.22 -16.17 -0.96
CA PHE A 51 5.56 -14.93 -0.26
C PHE A 51 4.39 -13.94 -0.27
N CYS A 52 3.72 -13.83 -1.41
CA CYS A 52 2.63 -12.88 -1.64
C CYS A 52 1.24 -13.37 -1.25
N GLY A 53 1.09 -14.47 -0.51
CA GLY A 53 -0.24 -14.98 -0.16
C GLY A 53 -0.97 -15.69 -1.31
N GLU A 54 -2.27 -15.89 -1.12
CA GLU A 54 -3.13 -16.66 -2.02
C GLU A 54 -3.21 -16.04 -3.43
N ILE A 55 -3.01 -16.87 -4.46
CA ILE A 55 -2.97 -16.43 -5.86
C ILE A 55 -4.39 -16.17 -6.36
N VAL A 56 -4.65 -14.98 -6.91
CA VAL A 56 -5.97 -14.64 -7.47
C VAL A 56 -6.14 -15.27 -8.85
N HIS A 57 -7.12 -16.16 -9.01
CA HIS A 57 -7.30 -16.88 -10.28
C HIS A 57 -7.81 -16.03 -11.44
N ASN A 58 -8.59 -14.97 -11.16
CA ASN A 58 -9.09 -14.02 -12.15
C ASN A 58 -8.49 -12.62 -11.88
N PRO A 59 -7.24 -12.37 -12.27
CA PRO A 59 -6.56 -11.11 -11.98
C PRO A 59 -7.24 -9.91 -12.65
N GLN A 60 -7.21 -8.77 -11.96
CA GLN A 60 -7.70 -7.52 -12.51
C GLN A 60 -6.91 -7.12 -13.76
N ARG A 61 -7.59 -6.56 -14.76
CA ARG A 61 -6.93 -5.98 -15.93
C ARG A 61 -6.23 -4.66 -15.55
N TYR A 62 -4.98 -4.49 -15.98
CA TYR A 62 -4.21 -3.28 -15.76
C TYR A 62 -3.64 -2.76 -17.09
N SER A 63 -3.58 -1.43 -17.24
CA SER A 63 -3.08 -0.85 -18.49
C SER A 63 -1.59 -1.07 -18.63
N ARG A 64 -1.20 -1.66 -19.76
CA ARG A 64 0.19 -2.01 -20.03
C ARG A 64 0.99 -0.91 -20.73
N ARG A 65 0.28 0.02 -21.39
CA ARG A 65 0.85 1.03 -22.32
C ARG A 65 0.31 2.42 -22.07
N PHE A 66 -0.98 2.51 -21.78
CA PHE A 66 -1.62 3.79 -21.52
C PHE A 66 -1.39 4.17 -20.07
N ARG A 67 -1.48 5.47 -19.80
CA ARG A 67 -1.44 6.01 -18.45
C ARG A 67 -2.57 5.37 -17.63
N SER A 68 -2.24 4.89 -16.45
CA SER A 68 -3.17 4.46 -15.41
C SER A 68 -2.77 5.13 -14.09
N PHE A 69 -3.26 4.61 -12.97
CA PHE A 69 -2.93 5.12 -11.66
C PHE A 69 -2.69 3.98 -10.66
N LEU A 70 -2.13 4.34 -9.52
CA LEU A 70 -2.09 3.53 -8.31
C LEU A 70 -2.62 4.39 -7.17
N SER A 71 -3.33 3.76 -6.24
CA SER A 71 -3.98 4.45 -5.13
C SER A 71 -3.75 3.70 -3.83
N PHE A 72 -3.34 4.44 -2.81
CA PHE A 72 -2.99 3.93 -1.49
C PHE A 72 -3.55 4.84 -0.42
N SER A 73 -3.86 4.26 0.74
CA SER A 73 -4.08 4.99 1.98
C SER A 73 -3.19 4.46 3.08
N GLY A 74 -2.65 5.32 3.93
CA GLY A 74 -1.79 4.93 5.04
C GLY A 74 -1.36 6.11 5.89
N HIS A 75 -0.31 5.93 6.69
CA HIS A 75 0.18 6.99 7.56
C HIS A 75 0.91 8.08 6.74
N PRO A 76 0.64 9.36 7.01
CA PRO A 76 1.37 10.46 6.40
C PRO A 76 2.89 10.34 6.57
N GLY A 77 3.62 10.49 5.46
CA GLY A 77 5.08 10.41 5.43
C GLY A 77 5.66 9.01 5.25
N ASP A 78 4.85 7.93 5.34
CA ASP A 78 5.31 6.60 4.95
C ASP A 78 5.69 6.58 3.47
N LEU A 79 6.75 5.86 3.15
CA LEU A 79 7.33 5.79 1.80
C LEU A 79 6.79 4.55 1.08
N VAL A 80 6.02 4.77 0.02
CA VAL A 80 5.45 3.70 -0.80
C VAL A 80 6.39 3.35 -1.95
N THR A 81 6.60 2.05 -2.15
CA THR A 81 7.32 1.48 -3.30
C THR A 81 6.43 0.44 -3.97
N ALA A 82 6.40 0.45 -5.31
CA ALA A 82 5.69 -0.53 -6.10
C ALA A 82 6.62 -1.20 -7.12
N LEU A 83 6.62 -2.52 -7.10
CA LEU A 83 7.44 -3.38 -7.95
C LEU A 83 6.56 -4.34 -8.74
N TYR A 84 7.13 -4.97 -9.75
CA TYR A 84 6.46 -5.93 -10.61
C TYR A 84 7.34 -7.13 -10.94
N THR A 85 6.69 -8.27 -11.09
CA THR A 85 7.29 -9.49 -11.62
C THR A 85 6.30 -10.20 -12.54
N ARG A 86 6.85 -10.89 -13.54
CA ARG A 86 6.08 -11.78 -14.42
C ARG A 86 5.81 -13.14 -13.78
N ASN A 87 6.59 -13.51 -12.76
CA ASN A 87 6.41 -14.78 -12.06
C ASN A 87 5.25 -14.68 -11.06
N ARG A 88 4.17 -15.45 -11.28
CA ARG A 88 3.00 -15.45 -10.39
C ARG A 88 3.24 -16.08 -9.02
N VAL A 89 4.38 -16.74 -8.80
CA VAL A 89 4.74 -17.36 -7.52
C VAL A 89 6.10 -16.83 -7.05
N PRO A 90 6.19 -15.53 -6.69
CA PRO A 90 7.40 -14.99 -6.10
C PRO A 90 7.63 -15.60 -4.72
N ARG A 91 8.90 -15.82 -4.36
CA ARG A 91 9.33 -16.40 -3.09
C ARG A 91 9.91 -15.37 -2.14
N LYS A 92 10.31 -14.21 -2.65
CA LYS A 92 10.84 -13.09 -1.87
C LYS A 92 10.66 -11.77 -2.61
N ARG A 93 10.82 -10.66 -1.90
CA ARG A 93 10.85 -9.30 -2.45
C ARG A 93 11.84 -9.13 -3.62
N ASP A 94 13.00 -9.77 -3.57
CA ASP A 94 14.02 -9.65 -4.64
C ASP A 94 13.58 -10.29 -5.97
N ASP A 95 12.51 -11.10 -5.98
CA ASP A 95 11.99 -11.72 -7.20
C ASP A 95 11.17 -10.73 -8.06
N PHE A 96 11.13 -9.44 -7.66
CA PHE A 96 10.48 -8.34 -8.35
C PHE A 96 11.50 -7.40 -9.00
N PRO A 97 11.96 -7.70 -10.24
CA PRO A 97 13.04 -6.94 -10.89
C PRO A 97 12.58 -5.60 -11.48
N TYR A 98 11.27 -5.40 -11.68
CA TYR A 98 10.76 -4.23 -12.37
C TYR A 98 10.22 -3.22 -11.37
N ILE A 99 10.78 -2.01 -11.36
CA ILE A 99 10.33 -0.92 -10.50
C ILE A 99 9.24 -0.13 -11.24
N ILE A 100 8.11 0.09 -10.57
CA ILE A 100 7.02 0.95 -11.06
C ILE A 100 7.13 2.33 -10.43
N LEU A 101 7.26 2.39 -9.11
CA LEU A 101 7.50 3.61 -8.33
C LEU A 101 8.37 3.29 -7.13
N GLN A 102 9.10 4.28 -6.63
CA GLN A 102 10.04 4.08 -5.53
C GLN A 102 9.97 5.23 -4.54
N ASP A 103 9.86 4.87 -3.25
CA ASP A 103 9.96 5.77 -2.10
C ASP A 103 9.13 7.05 -2.21
N VAL A 104 7.88 6.93 -2.67
CA VAL A 104 6.95 8.06 -2.81
C VAL A 104 6.20 8.27 -1.48
N PRO A 105 6.28 9.46 -0.86
CA PRO A 105 5.66 9.70 0.43
C PRO A 105 4.14 9.81 0.34
N ILE A 106 3.44 9.19 1.29
CA ILE A 106 2.01 9.43 1.51
C ILE A 106 1.80 10.86 2.01
N GLN A 107 0.81 11.55 1.46
CA GLN A 107 0.51 12.94 1.80
C GLN A 107 -0.10 13.08 3.21
N THR A 108 -0.19 14.31 3.70
CA THR A 108 -0.76 14.61 5.02
C THR A 108 -2.22 14.18 5.19
N SER A 109 -2.97 14.07 4.09
CA SER A 109 -4.32 13.50 4.04
C SER A 109 -4.38 12.00 4.34
N GLY A 110 -3.24 11.31 4.37
CA GLY A 110 -3.16 9.85 4.44
C GLY A 110 -3.47 9.15 3.12
N GLN A 111 -3.64 9.89 2.01
CA GLN A 111 -3.88 9.33 0.68
C GLN A 111 -2.66 9.52 -0.24
N LEU A 112 -2.45 8.57 -1.15
CA LEU A 112 -1.47 8.67 -2.22
C LEU A 112 -2.06 8.12 -3.52
N CYS A 113 -2.32 9.01 -4.47
CA CYS A 113 -2.75 8.68 -5.82
C CYS A 113 -1.71 9.19 -6.82
N VAL A 114 -1.11 8.26 -7.54
CA VAL A 114 -0.08 8.56 -8.52
C VAL A 114 -0.48 8.05 -9.88
N ASN A 115 -0.27 8.89 -10.88
CA ASN A 115 -0.41 8.48 -12.26
C ASN A 115 0.84 7.71 -12.68
N VAL A 116 0.63 6.54 -13.27
CA VAL A 116 1.68 5.60 -13.59
C VAL A 116 1.50 5.12 -15.02
N THR A 117 2.60 5.14 -15.76
CA THR A 117 2.75 4.41 -17.02
C THR A 117 3.80 3.34 -16.76
N ILE A 118 3.50 2.08 -17.08
CA ILE A 118 4.44 0.97 -16.89
C ILE A 118 5.73 1.26 -17.68
N PRO A 119 6.89 1.42 -17.01
CA PRO A 119 8.11 1.91 -17.66
C PRO A 119 8.90 0.83 -18.40
N PHE A 120 8.37 -0.40 -18.45
CA PHE A 120 9.02 -1.57 -19.05
C PHE A 120 8.07 -2.26 -20.05
N GLN A 121 8.64 -3.11 -20.91
CA GLN A 121 7.86 -3.82 -21.91
C GLN A 121 7.07 -4.98 -21.29
N THR A 122 5.81 -5.09 -21.70
CA THR A 122 4.85 -6.13 -21.29
C THR A 122 4.03 -6.56 -22.50
N GLU A 123 3.58 -7.81 -22.49
CA GLU A 123 2.72 -8.38 -23.54
C GLU A 123 1.23 -8.21 -23.21
N VAL A 124 0.38 -8.32 -24.23
CA VAL A 124 -1.07 -8.35 -24.01
C VAL A 124 -1.42 -9.70 -23.37
N ASP A 125 -2.29 -9.69 -22.37
CA ASP A 125 -2.70 -10.84 -21.57
C ASP A 125 -1.59 -11.44 -20.69
N GLU A 126 -0.41 -10.80 -20.61
CA GLU A 126 0.64 -11.15 -19.65
C GLU A 126 0.11 -11.03 -18.23
N MET A 127 0.17 -12.11 -17.46
CA MET A 127 -0.18 -12.11 -16.04
C MET A 127 1.08 -11.95 -15.20
N GLY A 128 1.01 -11.09 -14.20
CA GLY A 128 2.10 -10.92 -13.24
C GLY A 128 1.59 -10.44 -11.89
N VAL A 129 2.52 -10.07 -11.04
CA VAL A 129 2.23 -9.65 -9.66
C VAL A 129 2.83 -8.28 -9.46
N MET A 130 2.00 -7.34 -9.02
CA MET A 130 2.46 -6.08 -8.45
C MET A 130 2.68 -6.28 -6.95
N TYR A 131 3.83 -5.86 -6.45
CA TYR A 131 4.15 -5.83 -5.03
C TYR A 131 4.19 -4.39 -4.58
N PHE A 132 3.53 -4.10 -3.47
CA PHE A 132 3.45 -2.79 -2.86
C PHE A 132 3.99 -2.89 -1.45
N GLU A 133 4.85 -1.97 -1.06
CA GLU A 133 5.31 -1.84 0.32
C GLU A 133 5.22 -0.39 0.77
N ALA A 134 4.84 -0.19 2.02
CA ALA A 134 4.98 1.09 2.72
C ALA A 134 6.02 0.92 3.82
N ARG A 135 6.99 1.84 3.86
CA ARG A 135 8.05 1.86 4.86
C ARG A 135 7.94 3.13 5.70
N ASP A 136 7.87 2.98 7.02
CA ASP A 136 8.01 4.09 7.95
C ASP A 136 9.49 4.55 7.94
N PRO A 137 9.80 5.78 7.51
CA PRO A 137 11.19 6.26 7.43
C PRO A 137 11.85 6.44 8.81
N ARG A 138 11.07 6.50 9.90
CA ARG A 138 11.57 6.69 11.27
C ARG A 138 11.90 5.38 11.96
N THR A 139 11.03 4.38 11.83
CA THR A 139 11.19 3.08 12.51
C THR A 139 11.80 2.01 11.61
N GLY A 140 11.68 2.16 10.29
CA GLY A 140 12.07 1.13 9.33
C GLY A 140 11.06 -0.02 9.22
N ASN A 141 9.91 0.07 9.88
CA ASN A 141 8.84 -0.92 9.76
C ASN A 141 8.31 -0.96 8.31
N VAL A 142 8.05 -2.17 7.81
CA VAL A 142 7.54 -2.38 6.46
C VAL A 142 6.27 -3.22 6.52
N GLU A 143 5.23 -2.72 5.87
CA GLU A 143 4.04 -3.49 5.54
C GLU A 143 3.98 -3.68 4.02
N HIS A 144 3.42 -4.80 3.55
CA HIS A 144 3.36 -5.10 2.12
C HIS A 144 2.06 -5.79 1.72
N TYR A 145 1.67 -5.55 0.46
CA TYR A 145 0.56 -6.20 -0.21
C TYR A 145 0.99 -6.62 -1.62
N CYS A 146 0.33 -7.63 -2.17
CA CYS A 146 0.55 -8.04 -3.55
C CYS A 146 -0.77 -8.10 -4.31
N SER A 147 -0.77 -7.79 -5.59
CA SER A 147 -1.94 -7.89 -6.47
C SER A 147 -1.57 -8.62 -7.75
N ASP A 148 -2.34 -9.66 -8.10
CA ASP A 148 -2.23 -10.23 -9.45
C ASP A 148 -2.93 -9.33 -10.47
N VAL A 149 -2.23 -9.06 -11.57
CA VAL A 149 -2.75 -8.23 -12.66
C VAL A 149 -2.58 -8.93 -14.00
N LYS A 150 -3.49 -8.64 -14.92
CA LYS A 150 -3.43 -9.04 -16.33
C LYS A 150 -3.22 -7.81 -17.20
N MET A 151 -2.11 -7.77 -17.92
CA MET A 151 -1.76 -6.64 -18.78
C MET A 151 -2.71 -6.56 -19.98
N ALA A 152 -3.27 -5.39 -20.21
CA ALA A 152 -4.23 -5.15 -21.30
C ALA A 152 -3.96 -3.82 -22.02
N ASN A 153 -4.33 -3.78 -23.30
CA ASN A 153 -4.50 -2.50 -24.01
C ASN A 153 -5.85 -1.92 -23.58
N MET A 154 -5.83 -1.15 -22.50
CA MET A 154 -6.99 -0.39 -22.04
C MET A 154 -6.55 1.03 -21.76
N GLU A 155 -7.36 1.99 -22.18
CA GLU A 155 -7.25 3.35 -21.69
C GLU A 155 -7.83 3.36 -20.27
N ALA A 156 -7.08 3.88 -19.32
CA ALA A 156 -7.65 4.28 -18.03
C ALA A 156 -7.83 5.80 -18.16
N LEU A 157 -9.07 6.23 -18.38
CA LEU A 157 -9.32 7.66 -18.54
C LEU A 157 -9.06 8.34 -17.18
N PRO A 158 -8.56 9.59 -17.17
CA PRO A 158 -8.46 10.37 -15.94
C PRO A 158 -9.81 10.51 -15.20
N GLU A 159 -10.92 10.39 -15.93
CA GLU A 159 -12.28 10.43 -15.40
C GLU A 159 -12.70 9.12 -14.71
N ASP A 160 -11.99 8.01 -14.99
CA ASP A 160 -12.18 6.71 -14.33
C ASP A 160 -11.39 6.58 -13.02
N HIS A 161 -10.75 7.67 -12.56
CA HIS A 161 -10.19 7.68 -11.22
C HIS A 161 -11.36 7.40 -10.26
N PRO A 162 -11.29 6.34 -9.43
CA PRO A 162 -12.31 6.14 -8.44
C PRO A 162 -12.40 7.39 -7.58
N ALA A 163 -13.60 7.68 -7.09
CA ALA A 163 -13.89 8.77 -6.16
C ALA A 163 -13.11 8.69 -4.82
N MET A 164 -12.11 7.82 -4.74
CA MET A 164 -11.15 7.65 -3.66
C MET A 164 -9.86 8.48 -3.92
N CYS A 165 -9.58 8.85 -5.17
CA CYS A 165 -8.47 9.74 -5.52
C CYS A 165 -8.97 11.16 -5.72
N ALA A 166 -8.89 12.01 -4.68
CA ALA A 166 -9.04 13.44 -4.89
C ALA A 166 -7.97 13.93 -5.87
N ALA A 167 -8.31 14.93 -6.68
CA ALA A 167 -7.29 15.74 -7.30
C ALA A 167 -6.29 16.20 -6.22
N ASN A 168 -4.98 16.11 -6.51
CA ASN A 168 -3.89 16.50 -5.61
C ASN A 168 -3.73 15.69 -4.30
N ASN A 169 -4.23 14.45 -4.21
CA ASN A 169 -4.13 13.62 -2.99
C ASN A 169 -4.79 14.25 -1.76
N GLU A 170 -5.78 15.11 -1.96
CA GLU A 170 -6.61 15.65 -0.89
C GLU A 170 -7.56 14.57 -0.35
N THR A 171 -8.19 14.80 0.80
CA THR A 171 -9.24 13.91 1.32
C THR A 171 -10.58 14.32 0.69
N LEU A 172 -11.20 13.50 -0.18
CA LEU A 172 -12.51 13.83 -0.79
C LEU A 172 -13.66 13.81 0.23
N ILE A 173 -13.52 13.03 1.29
CA ILE A 173 -14.45 12.96 2.42
C ILE A 173 -13.64 13.30 3.66
N PRO A 174 -13.68 14.54 4.16
CA PRO A 174 -12.95 14.92 5.36
C PRO A 174 -13.15 13.91 6.48
N MET A 175 -12.05 13.54 7.15
CA MET A 175 -12.15 12.69 8.33
C MET A 175 -13.00 13.42 9.39
N PRO A 176 -13.73 12.71 10.26
CA PRO A 176 -14.57 13.35 11.29
C PRO A 176 -13.81 14.38 12.15
N ASP A 177 -12.52 14.16 12.36
CA ASP A 177 -11.64 15.04 13.12
C ASP A 177 -11.31 16.37 12.40
N GLU A 178 -11.54 16.48 11.09
CA GLU A 178 -11.37 17.72 10.31
C GLU A 178 -12.60 18.67 10.43
N TYR A 179 -13.68 18.23 11.10
CA TYR A 179 -14.89 19.04 11.35
C TYR A 179 -14.96 19.64 12.76
N LEU A 180 -13.95 19.42 13.61
CA LEU A 180 -13.91 19.87 15.01
C LEU A 180 -12.91 21.01 15.24
#